data_AF-A0AA91JW47-F1
#
_entry.id   AF-A0AA91JW47-F1
#
_cell.length_a   1.000
_cell.length_b   1.000
_cell.length_c   1.000
_cell.angle_alpha   90.00
_cell.angle_beta   90.00
_cell.angle_gamma   90.00
#
_symmetry.space_group_name_H-M   'P 1'
#
loop_
_entity.id
_entity.type
_entity.pdbx_description
1 polymer ?
#
loop_
_entity_poly.entity_id
_entity_poly.type
_entity_poly.pdbx_seq_one_letter_code
_entity_poly.pdbx_strand_id
1 'polypeptide(L)'
;MDTSQPSKSLIINNSPIEFAVIGPKGKPNGILVRSDNLKIDVIGLAALGSENSNSYSNSSRDLLFGNLFFCPRKIWSVASVPLDQIDRNWDERKSEYRFYWVGLCSRLDKESVRKTFNRQITDLFFGIEQNDIEQVEWSIAPVVLVCSEIHIRLVKRQLRFITLLIMYAFIVVLSFIVVFLVHLGPQILLFKRP
;
A
#
# COMPACT_ATOMS: atom_id res chain seq x y z
N MET A 1 -33.41 20.04 3.03
CA MET A 1 -33.22 19.83 1.58
C MET A 1 -31.89 19.12 1.42
N ASP A 2 -31.90 17.80 1.34
CA ASP A 2 -30.70 16.98 1.15
C ASP A 2 -30.44 16.80 -0.35
N THR A 3 -29.64 17.68 -0.93
CA THR A 3 -29.06 17.52 -2.26
C THR A 3 -27.71 16.83 -2.13
N SER A 4 -27.70 15.58 -1.68
CA SER A 4 -26.51 14.72 -1.70
C SER A 4 -26.23 14.23 -3.13
N GLN A 5 -25.95 15.16 -4.05
CA GLN A 5 -25.31 14.75 -5.30
C GLN A 5 -24.02 14.00 -4.94
N PRO A 6 -23.80 12.79 -5.48
CA PRO A 6 -22.55 12.08 -5.26
C PRO A 6 -21.44 12.99 -5.79
N SER A 7 -20.54 13.42 -4.90
CA SER A 7 -19.39 14.22 -5.30
C SER A 7 -18.64 13.44 -6.38
N LYS A 8 -18.66 13.96 -7.61
CA LYS A 8 -18.04 13.33 -8.77
C LYS A 8 -16.53 13.27 -8.52
N SER A 9 -16.06 12.12 -8.03
CA SER A 9 -14.64 11.84 -7.87
C SER A 9 -13.95 11.82 -9.23
N LEU A 10 -12.76 12.42 -9.32
CA LEU A 10 -11.90 12.31 -10.48
C LEU A 10 -11.30 10.90 -10.51
N ILE A 11 -11.36 10.25 -11.67
CA ILE A 11 -10.86 8.89 -11.87
C ILE A 11 -9.62 8.98 -12.75
N ILE A 12 -8.50 8.50 -12.23
CA ILE A 12 -7.25 8.38 -12.97
C ILE A 12 -7.14 6.96 -13.50
N ASN A 13 -7.00 6.83 -14.82
CA ASN A 13 -6.92 5.55 -15.49
C ASN A 13 -5.48 5.03 -15.51
N ASN A 14 -5.30 3.70 -15.56
CA ASN A 14 -4.01 3.04 -15.75
C ASN A 14 -2.95 3.35 -14.68
N SER A 15 -3.36 3.61 -13.44
CA SER A 15 -2.40 3.79 -12.34
C SER A 15 -1.70 2.48 -11.98
N PRO A 16 -0.37 2.47 -11.76
CA PRO A 16 0.38 1.28 -11.35
C PRO A 16 0.05 0.81 -9.93
N ILE A 17 -0.59 1.67 -9.13
CA ILE A 17 -1.00 1.37 -7.75
C ILE A 17 -2.47 1.73 -7.54
N GLU A 18 -3.11 1.07 -6.58
CA GLU A 18 -4.44 1.47 -6.14
C GLU A 18 -4.32 2.60 -5.11
N PHE A 19 -4.97 3.73 -5.36
CA PHE A 19 -4.91 4.90 -4.46
C PHE A 19 -6.19 5.73 -4.44
N ALA A 20 -6.32 6.54 -3.39
CA ALA A 20 -7.37 7.54 -3.24
C ALA A 20 -6.84 8.79 -2.52
N VAL A 21 -7.30 9.96 -2.95
CA VAL A 21 -7.11 11.23 -2.25
C VAL A 21 -8.45 11.63 -1.65
N ILE A 22 -8.46 11.81 -0.33
CA ILE A 22 -9.62 12.26 0.44
C ILE A 22 -9.31 13.67 0.95
N GLY A 23 -10.30 14.55 0.89
CA GLY A 23 -10.17 15.88 1.45
C GLY A 23 -11.52 16.54 1.66
N PRO A 24 -11.51 17.75 2.22
CA PRO A 24 -12.73 18.52 2.41
C PRO A 24 -13.12 19.13 1.06
N LYS A 25 -14.19 18.64 0.44
CA LYS A 25 -14.88 19.33 -0.66
C LYS A 25 -16.38 19.31 -0.36
N GLY A 26 -16.85 20.29 0.42
CA GLY A 26 -18.25 20.41 0.83
C GLY A 26 -18.76 19.35 1.83
N LYS A 27 -18.00 18.28 2.09
CA LYS A 27 -18.24 17.29 3.16
C LYS A 27 -16.92 16.88 3.80
N PRO A 28 -16.89 16.58 5.10
CA PRO A 28 -15.75 15.91 5.71
C PRO A 28 -15.57 14.56 5.01
N ASN A 29 -14.37 14.30 4.49
CA ASN A 29 -13.95 13.03 3.88
C ASN A 29 -14.55 12.71 2.49
N GLY A 30 -14.76 13.72 1.66
CA GLY A 30 -15.08 13.50 0.24
C GLY A 30 -13.92 12.89 -0.53
N ILE A 31 -14.21 11.92 -1.40
CA ILE A 31 -13.22 11.35 -2.32
C ILE A 31 -13.02 12.34 -3.47
N LEU A 32 -11.83 12.89 -3.58
CA LEU A 32 -11.50 13.87 -4.60
C LEU A 32 -10.96 13.20 -5.85
N VAL A 33 -10.00 12.29 -5.66
CA VAL A 33 -9.29 11.60 -6.73
C VAL A 33 -9.17 10.12 -6.36
N ARG A 34 -9.38 9.22 -7.33
CA ARG A 34 -9.17 7.79 -7.16
C ARG A 34 -8.58 7.16 -8.41
N SER A 35 -7.81 6.09 -8.24
CA SER A 35 -7.46 5.22 -9.35
C SER A 35 -8.69 4.44 -9.84
N ASP A 36 -8.74 4.15 -11.14
CA ASP A 36 -9.69 3.22 -11.78
C ASP A 36 -9.70 1.83 -11.12
N ASN A 37 -8.53 1.32 -10.74
CA ASN A 37 -8.31 0.01 -10.15
C ASN A 37 -8.59 -0.08 -8.65
N LEU A 38 -9.15 0.97 -8.05
CA LEU A 38 -9.37 1.04 -6.61
C LEU A 38 -10.43 0.04 -6.16
N LYS A 39 -10.01 -1.06 -5.54
CA LYS A 39 -10.90 -2.05 -4.92
C LYS A 39 -11.04 -1.84 -3.41
N ILE A 40 -10.69 -0.66 -2.91
CA ILE A 40 -10.81 -0.34 -1.49
C ILE A 40 -12.20 0.23 -1.26
N ASP A 41 -12.89 -0.23 -0.22
CA ASP A 41 -14.10 0.44 0.25
C ASP A 41 -13.71 1.76 0.92
N VAL A 42 -13.81 2.84 0.14
CA VAL A 42 -13.42 4.18 0.56
C VAL A 42 -14.40 4.75 1.60
N ILE A 43 -15.62 4.19 1.68
CA ILE A 43 -16.63 4.57 2.67
C ILE A 43 -16.17 4.14 4.07
N GLY A 44 -15.57 2.94 4.19
CA GLY A 44 -14.96 2.48 5.43
C GLY A 44 -13.74 3.30 5.85
N LEU A 45 -12.95 3.79 4.89
CA LEU A 45 -11.78 4.63 5.16
C LEU A 45 -12.15 6.04 5.66
N ALA A 46 -13.23 6.61 5.13
CA ALA A 46 -13.75 7.91 5.57
C ALA A 46 -14.33 7.87 7.00
N ALA A 47 -14.90 6.73 7.41
CA ALA A 47 -15.46 6.54 8.75
C ALA A 47 -14.38 6.41 9.85
N LEU A 48 -13.17 5.96 9.49
CA LEU A 48 -12.11 5.63 10.43
C LEU A 48 -11.40 6.84 11.08
N GLY A 49 -11.75 8.07 10.70
CA GLY A 49 -11.28 9.28 11.39
C GLY A 49 -9.76 9.42 11.44
N SER A 50 -9.25 10.42 12.17
CA SER A 50 -7.83 10.78 12.23
C SER A 50 -6.98 9.82 13.07
N GLU A 51 -7.58 9.12 14.01
CA GLU A 51 -6.86 8.76 15.23
C GLU A 51 -6.13 7.41 15.20
N ASN A 52 -6.37 6.52 14.21
CA ASN A 52 -5.77 5.17 14.28
C ASN A 52 -5.46 4.51 12.94
N SER A 53 -4.92 5.26 11.97
CA SER A 53 -4.50 4.72 10.66
C SER A 53 -3.19 3.92 10.68
N ASN A 54 -2.87 3.26 11.78
CA ASN A 54 -1.84 2.24 11.82
C ASN A 54 -2.35 0.99 11.11
N SER A 55 -2.20 0.96 9.78
CA SER A 55 -2.13 -0.29 9.01
C SER A 55 -3.40 -1.14 9.07
N TYR A 56 -4.45 -0.76 8.34
CA TYR A 56 -5.59 -1.66 8.16
C TYR A 56 -5.17 -2.85 7.29
N SER A 57 -5.04 -4.01 7.93
CA SER A 57 -4.89 -5.30 7.26
C SER A 57 -6.28 -5.91 7.19
N ASN A 58 -6.90 -5.90 6.00
CA ASN A 58 -8.06 -6.74 5.72
C ASN A 58 -7.57 -8.20 5.59
N SER A 59 -7.15 -8.81 6.69
CA SER A 59 -6.87 -10.25 6.75
C SER A 59 -7.83 -10.93 7.71
N SER A 60 -9.10 -10.99 7.31
CA SER A 60 -10.01 -11.98 7.85
C SER A 60 -9.59 -13.35 7.31
N ARG A 61 -8.92 -14.13 8.18
CA ARG A 61 -9.00 -15.60 8.24
C ARG A 61 -8.44 -16.45 7.07
N ASP A 62 -7.16 -16.33 6.74
CA ASP A 62 -6.42 -17.45 6.12
C ASP A 62 -5.02 -17.58 6.72
N LEU A 63 -5.02 -18.03 7.98
CA LEU A 63 -3.83 -18.34 8.75
C LEU A 63 -3.37 -19.75 8.36
N LEU A 64 -2.23 -19.83 7.68
CA LEU A 64 -1.05 -20.62 8.09
C LEU A 64 -0.10 -20.92 6.92
N PHE A 65 -0.56 -20.90 5.66
CA PHE A 65 0.31 -21.18 4.49
C PHE A 65 0.21 -20.19 3.31
N GLY A 66 -0.83 -19.34 3.24
CA GLY A 66 -0.99 -18.38 2.15
C GLY A 66 -0.09 -17.14 2.24
N ASN A 67 0.31 -16.72 3.44
CA ASN A 67 1.00 -15.44 3.67
C ASN A 67 2.51 -15.44 3.44
N LEU A 68 3.15 -16.60 3.22
CA LEU A 68 4.59 -16.64 2.92
C LEU A 68 4.90 -16.21 1.47
N PHE A 69 3.93 -16.37 0.57
CA PHE A 69 4.10 -16.06 -0.86
C PHE A 69 3.26 -14.87 -1.32
N PHE A 70 2.18 -14.53 -0.63
CA PHE A 70 1.32 -13.40 -0.99
C PHE A 70 1.59 -12.20 -0.10
N CYS A 71 2.02 -11.09 -0.71
CA CYS A 71 2.16 -9.80 -0.05
C CYS A 71 0.78 -9.39 0.49
N PRO A 72 0.60 -9.26 1.82
CA PRO A 72 -0.70 -8.88 2.36
C PRO A 72 -1.07 -7.51 1.81
N ARG A 73 -2.27 -7.44 1.21
CA ARG A 73 -2.84 -6.21 0.64
C ARG A 73 -3.08 -5.23 1.80
N LYS A 74 -2.13 -4.31 1.99
CA LYS A 74 -2.09 -3.40 3.12
C LYS A 74 -2.38 -1.99 2.68
N ILE A 75 -3.29 -1.33 3.40
CA ILE A 75 -3.64 0.07 3.13
C ILE A 75 -2.75 0.95 4.00
N TRP A 76 -2.16 1.94 3.35
CA TRP A 76 -1.36 2.98 3.98
C TRP A 76 -2.02 4.33 3.73
N SER A 77 -1.80 5.26 4.66
CA SER A 77 -2.29 6.62 4.55
C SER A 77 -1.25 7.62 5.01
N VAL A 78 -1.19 8.78 4.35
CA VAL A 78 -0.46 9.97 4.82
C VAL A 78 -1.41 11.15 4.83
N ALA A 79 -1.32 11.97 5.87
CA ALA A 79 -2.01 13.25 5.94
C ALA A 79 -1.08 14.37 5.47
N SER A 80 -1.65 15.36 4.80
CA SER A 80 -0.95 16.58 4.43
C SER A 80 -0.73 17.45 5.66
N VAL A 81 0.23 18.38 5.56
CA VAL A 81 0.25 19.54 6.46
C VAL A 81 -1.04 20.35 6.24
N PRO A 82 -1.68 20.88 7.29
CA PRO A 82 -2.84 21.75 7.12
C PRO A 82 -2.45 22.96 6.27
N LEU A 83 -3.26 23.25 5.26
CA LEU A 83 -3.07 24.40 4.39
C LEU A 83 -3.73 25.62 5.05
N ASP A 84 -3.13 26.12 6.13
CA ASP A 84 -3.66 27.24 6.94
C ASP A 84 -3.80 28.56 6.15
N GLN A 85 -3.32 28.61 4.90
CA GLN A 85 -3.16 29.85 4.13
C GLN A 85 -3.99 29.93 2.85
N ILE A 86 -4.68 28.87 2.43
CA ILE A 86 -5.28 28.84 1.07
C ILE A 86 -6.74 29.32 1.05
N ASP A 87 -7.50 29.23 2.14
CA ASP A 87 -8.85 29.80 2.15
C ASP A 87 -9.32 30.20 3.56
N ARG A 88 -9.52 31.51 3.79
CA ARG A 88 -10.01 32.06 5.08
C ARG A 88 -11.50 31.79 5.31
N ASN A 89 -12.24 31.38 4.28
CA ASN A 89 -13.68 31.15 4.37
C ASN A 89 -14.06 29.68 4.63
N TRP A 90 -13.10 28.77 4.68
CA TRP A 90 -13.33 27.37 5.01
C TRP A 90 -12.97 27.14 6.48
N ASP A 91 -13.94 26.60 7.22
CA ASP A 91 -13.91 26.29 8.67
C ASP A 91 -12.50 25.91 9.17
N GLU A 92 -12.00 26.62 10.20
CA GLU A 92 -10.67 26.50 10.83
C GLU A 92 -10.35 25.09 11.38
N ARG A 93 -11.28 24.15 11.21
CA ARG A 93 -11.10 22.71 11.44
C ARG A 93 -10.25 22.09 10.33
N LYS A 94 -8.95 22.40 10.35
CA LYS A 94 -7.82 21.68 9.70
C LYS A 94 -8.24 20.81 8.53
N SER A 95 -8.33 21.42 7.35
CA SER A 95 -8.58 20.77 6.07
C SER A 95 -7.39 19.90 5.62
N GLU A 96 -7.09 18.86 6.40
CA GLU A 96 -6.04 17.90 6.06
C GLU A 96 -6.50 17.05 4.87
N TYR A 97 -5.70 17.06 3.81
CA TYR A 97 -5.84 16.13 2.70
C TYR A 97 -5.16 14.82 3.07
N ARG A 98 -5.73 13.71 2.66
CA ARG A 98 -5.17 12.38 2.94
C ARG A 98 -5.00 11.60 1.67
N PHE A 99 -3.80 11.07 1.50
CA PHE A 99 -3.48 10.14 0.43
C PHE A 99 -3.46 8.72 1.00
N TYR A 100 -4.29 7.86 0.43
CA TYR A 100 -4.37 6.43 0.73
C TYR A 100 -3.84 5.63 -0.45
N TRP A 101 -3.08 4.58 -0.17
CA TRP A 101 -2.64 3.65 -1.21
C TRP A 101 -2.55 2.22 -0.69
N VAL A 102 -2.62 1.28 -1.62
CA VAL A 102 -2.41 -0.15 -1.35
C VAL A 102 -1.00 -0.52 -1.74
N GLY A 103 -0.29 -1.20 -0.83
CA GLY A 103 1.01 -1.76 -1.18
C GLY A 103 1.88 -2.11 0.01
N LEU A 104 3.14 -2.42 -0.28
CA LEU A 104 4.17 -2.58 0.73
C LEU A 104 4.79 -1.21 0.99
N CYS A 105 4.96 -0.86 2.26
CA CYS A 105 5.67 0.34 2.65
C CYS A 105 6.35 0.10 4.01
N SER A 106 7.53 0.66 4.22
CA SER A 106 8.12 0.74 5.55
C SER A 106 7.72 2.04 6.25
N ARG A 107 7.92 2.14 7.57
CA ARG A 107 7.66 3.40 8.29
C ARG A 107 8.53 4.57 7.79
N LEU A 108 9.76 4.29 7.37
CA LEU A 108 10.67 5.30 6.82
C LEU A 108 10.22 5.74 5.42
N ASP A 109 9.77 4.79 4.60
CA ASP A 109 9.27 5.08 3.26
C ASP A 109 7.97 5.89 3.29
N LYS A 110 7.11 5.63 4.28
CA LYS A 110 5.89 6.42 4.53
C LYS A 110 6.20 7.92 4.68
N GLU A 111 7.33 8.26 5.30
CA GLU A 111 7.76 9.65 5.47
C GLU A 111 8.20 10.28 4.15
N SER A 112 8.86 9.51 3.27
CA SER A 112 9.22 9.96 1.92
C SER A 112 7.99 10.23 1.06
N VAL A 113 6.98 9.35 1.14
CA VAL A 113 5.68 9.57 0.49
C VAL A 113 5.01 10.83 1.04
N ARG A 114 4.98 11.01 2.36
CA ARG A 114 4.41 12.21 3.01
C ARG A 114 5.07 13.50 2.52
N LYS A 115 6.40 13.55 2.45
CA LYS A 115 7.15 14.71 1.95
C LYS A 115 6.82 15.02 0.50
N THR A 116 6.75 13.99 -0.35
CA THR A 116 6.41 14.14 -1.77
C THR A 116 4.98 14.63 -1.93
N PHE A 117 4.04 14.06 -1.17
CA PHE A 117 2.64 14.47 -1.17
C PHE A 117 2.47 15.93 -0.73
N ASN A 118 3.13 16.33 0.36
CA ASN A 118 3.10 17.73 0.83
C ASN A 118 3.66 18.72 -0.19
N ARG A 119 4.62 18.32 -1.01
CA ARG A 119 5.15 19.18 -2.08
C ARG A 119 4.15 19.38 -3.22
N GLN A 120 3.35 18.35 -3.51
CA GLN A 120 2.41 18.33 -4.64
C GLN A 120 0.99 18.77 -4.27
N ILE A 121 0.69 18.92 -2.98
CA ILE A 121 -0.69 19.11 -2.52
C ILE A 121 -1.32 20.42 -3.03
N THR A 122 -0.52 21.47 -3.17
CA THR A 122 -0.98 22.78 -3.65
C THR A 122 -1.40 22.69 -5.13
N ASP A 123 -0.57 22.09 -5.98
CA ASP A 123 -0.88 21.93 -7.40
C ASP A 123 -2.07 20.98 -7.61
N LEU A 124 -2.13 19.92 -6.79
CA LEU A 124 -3.25 18.98 -6.77
C LEU A 124 -4.56 19.70 -6.41
N PHE A 125 -4.52 20.58 -5.41
CA PHE A 125 -5.68 21.38 -5.01
C PHE A 125 -6.17 22.28 -6.14
N PHE A 126 -5.27 23.03 -6.78
CA PHE A 126 -5.63 23.90 -7.91
C PHE A 126 -6.23 23.11 -9.07
N GLY A 127 -5.66 21.95 -9.42
CA GLY A 127 -6.23 21.08 -10.44
C GLY A 127 -7.64 20.57 -10.08
N ILE A 128 -7.88 20.23 -8.81
CA ILE A 128 -9.20 19.78 -8.32
C ILE A 128 -10.23 20.93 -8.33
N GLU A 129 -9.81 22.15 -8.06
CA GLU A 129 -10.65 23.35 -8.08
C GLU A 129 -11.04 23.71 -9.52
N GLN A 130 -10.07 23.69 -10.44
CA GLN A 130 -10.27 23.98 -11.86
C GLN A 130 -10.91 22.82 -12.63
N ASN A 131 -11.06 21.65 -11.99
CA ASN A 131 -11.53 20.41 -12.59
C ASN A 131 -10.67 20.00 -13.81
N ASP A 132 -9.38 20.33 -13.75
CA ASP A 132 -8.36 19.98 -14.74
C ASP A 132 -7.76 18.62 -14.40
N ILE A 133 -8.22 17.59 -15.10
CA ILE A 133 -7.81 16.20 -14.90
C ILE A 133 -6.30 16.03 -15.18
N GLU A 134 -5.80 16.71 -16.21
CA GLU A 134 -4.40 16.58 -16.63
C GLU A 134 -3.48 17.17 -15.55
N GLN A 135 -3.80 18.36 -15.03
CA GLN A 135 -3.05 18.94 -13.93
C GLN A 135 -3.06 18.04 -12.69
N VAL A 136 -4.23 17.48 -12.33
CA VAL A 136 -4.35 16.55 -11.19
C VAL A 136 -3.49 15.31 -11.39
N GLU A 137 -3.46 14.76 -12.60
CA GLU A 137 -2.65 13.60 -12.97
C GLU A 137 -1.15 13.92 -12.84
N TRP A 138 -0.70 15.06 -13.37
CA TRP A 138 0.69 15.50 -13.25
C TRP A 138 1.11 15.75 -11.80
N SER A 139 0.25 16.35 -10.98
CA SER A 139 0.55 16.61 -9.56
C SER A 139 0.62 15.32 -8.74
N ILE A 140 -0.22 14.33 -9.01
CA ILE A 140 -0.21 13.07 -8.24
C ILE A 140 0.84 12.07 -8.73
N ALA A 141 1.26 12.14 -10.00
CA ALA A 141 2.20 11.21 -10.60
C ALA A 141 3.51 11.02 -9.81
N PRO A 142 4.18 12.07 -9.27
CA PRO A 142 5.36 11.89 -8.42
C PRO A 142 5.08 11.09 -7.15
N VAL A 143 3.91 11.28 -6.53
CA VAL A 143 3.52 10.56 -5.30
C VAL A 143 3.29 9.08 -5.62
N VAL A 144 2.60 8.81 -6.73
CA VAL A 144 2.34 7.46 -7.24
C VAL A 144 3.64 6.75 -7.62
N LEU A 145 4.56 7.45 -8.29
CA LEU A 145 5.87 6.92 -8.67
C LEU A 145 6.66 6.46 -7.45
N VAL A 146 6.79 7.31 -6.43
CA VAL A 146 7.50 6.97 -5.18
C VAL A 146 6.86 5.74 -4.52
N CYS A 147 5.54 5.67 -4.44
CA CYS A 147 4.84 4.51 -3.87
C CYS A 147 5.10 3.23 -4.68
N SER A 148 5.07 3.32 -6.01
CA SER A 148 5.35 2.21 -6.92
C SER A 148 6.78 1.69 -6.75
N GLU A 149 7.77 2.58 -6.71
CA GLU A 149 9.18 2.23 -6.50
C GLU A 149 9.41 1.55 -5.14
N ILE A 150 8.81 2.09 -4.08
CA ILE A 150 8.87 1.49 -2.74
C ILE A 150 8.29 0.07 -2.78
N HIS A 151 7.12 -0.10 -3.39
CA HIS A 151 6.46 -1.39 -3.52
C HIS A 151 7.35 -2.41 -4.27
N ILE A 152 7.81 -2.05 -5.48
CA ILE A 152 8.66 -2.91 -6.33
C ILE A 152 9.93 -3.30 -5.59
N ARG A 153 10.59 -2.35 -4.91
CA ARG A 153 11.83 -2.59 -4.15
C ARG A 153 11.60 -3.57 -2.99
N LEU A 154 10.50 -3.43 -2.25
CA LEU A 154 10.17 -4.32 -1.14
C LEU A 154 9.77 -5.72 -1.61
N VAL A 155 9.00 -5.82 -2.70
CA VAL A 155 8.66 -7.11 -3.33
C VAL A 155 9.94 -7.82 -3.79
N LYS A 156 10.82 -7.13 -4.53
CA LYS A 156 12.13 -7.69 -4.95
C LYS A 156 13.00 -8.10 -3.77
N ARG A 157 12.94 -7.40 -2.63
CA ARG A 157 13.66 -7.77 -1.42
C ARG A 157 13.09 -9.04 -0.80
N GLN A 158 11.77 -9.15 -0.69
CA GLN A 158 11.10 -10.36 -0.17
C GLN A 158 11.38 -11.58 -1.05
N LEU A 159 11.25 -11.44 -2.38
CA LEU A 159 11.58 -12.51 -3.31
C LEU A 159 13.02 -13.00 -3.15
N ARG A 160 13.99 -12.09 -3.03
CA ARG A 160 15.39 -12.46 -2.77
C ARG A 160 15.56 -13.26 -1.47
N PHE A 161 14.90 -12.85 -0.39
CA PHE A 161 14.94 -13.61 0.87
C PHE A 161 14.30 -14.99 0.75
N ILE A 162 13.16 -15.10 0.06
CA ILE A 162 12.49 -16.38 -0.17
C ILE A 162 13.39 -17.30 -0.99
N THR A 163 14.01 -16.82 -2.06
CA THR A 163 14.95 -17.61 -2.86
C THR A 163 16.12 -18.14 -2.02
N LEU A 164 16.69 -17.29 -1.15
CA LEU A 164 17.77 -17.71 -0.24
C LEU A 164 17.30 -18.76 0.78
N LEU A 165 16.09 -18.62 1.31
CA LEU A 165 15.51 -19.57 2.26
C LEU A 165 15.26 -20.93 1.60
N ILE A 166 14.73 -20.95 0.37
CA ILE A 166 14.53 -22.19 -0.40
C ILE A 166 15.87 -22.88 -0.66
N MET A 167 16.88 -22.13 -1.11
CA MET A 167 18.24 -22.65 -1.31
C MET A 167 18.82 -23.24 -0.02
N TYR A 168 18.67 -22.54 1.11
CA TYR A 168 19.13 -23.02 2.41
C TYR A 168 18.42 -24.31 2.83
N ALA A 169 17.08 -24.36 2.71
CA ALA A 169 16.30 -25.55 3.01
C ALA A 169 16.73 -26.76 2.17
N PHE A 170 17.02 -26.55 0.88
CA PHE A 170 17.51 -27.59 -0.01
C PHE A 170 18.85 -28.18 0.47
N ILE A 171 19.79 -27.33 0.90
CA ILE A 171 21.09 -27.77 1.43
C ILE A 171 20.91 -28.60 2.71
N VAL A 172 20.05 -28.16 3.62
CA VAL A 172 19.76 -28.88 4.88
C VAL A 172 19.15 -30.25 4.61
N VAL A 173 18.17 -30.33 3.70
CA VAL A 173 17.54 -31.61 3.31
C VAL A 173 18.55 -32.53 2.64
N LEU A 174 19.38 -32.02 1.73
CA LEU A 174 20.41 -32.82 1.06
C LEU A 174 21.45 -33.35 2.05
N SER A 175 21.84 -32.53 3.03
CA SER A 175 22.76 -32.92 4.10
C SER A 175 22.16 -34.03 4.98
N PHE A 176 20.87 -33.91 5.32
CA PHE A 176 20.16 -34.93 6.08
C PHE A 176 20.07 -36.25 5.31
N ILE A 177 19.78 -36.22 4.00
CA ILE A 177 19.74 -37.40 3.14
C ILE A 177 21.10 -38.09 3.09
N VAL A 178 22.19 -37.33 2.94
CA VAL A 178 23.56 -37.89 2.90
C VAL A 178 23.91 -38.57 4.24
N VAL A 179 23.65 -37.90 5.37
CA VAL A 179 23.90 -38.49 6.70
C VAL A 179 23.07 -39.76 6.91
N PHE A 180 21.80 -39.73 6.50
CA PHE A 180 20.91 -40.87 6.58
C PHE A 180 21.42 -42.06 5.74
N LEU A 181 21.84 -41.81 4.49
CA LEU A 181 22.40 -42.84 3.61
C LEU A 181 23.71 -43.43 4.16
N VAL A 182 24.61 -42.59 4.69
CA VAL A 182 25.89 -43.04 5.27
C VAL A 182 25.67 -43.88 6.53
N HIS A 183 24.72 -43.52 7.39
CA HIS A 183 24.49 -44.23 8.65
C HIS A 183 23.69 -45.54 8.47
N LEU A 184 22.71 -45.58 7.57
CA LEU A 184 21.86 -46.77 7.36
C LEU A 184 22.40 -47.71 6.28
N GLY A 185 23.22 -47.22 5.36
CA GLY A 185 23.85 -48.05 4.32
C GLY A 185 24.54 -49.32 4.84
N PRO A 186 25.33 -49.27 5.94
CA PRO A 186 25.99 -50.45 6.50
C PRO A 186 25.03 -51.49 7.07
N GLN A 187 23.93 -51.06 7.71
CA GLN A 187 22.96 -51.98 8.33
C GLN A 187 22.16 -52.75 7.28
N ILE A 188 21.83 -52.12 6.16
CA ILE A 188 21.12 -52.76 5.04
C ILE A 188 22.00 -53.84 4.37
N LEU A 189 23.33 -53.61 4.28
CA LEU A 189 24.25 -54.59 3.71
C LEU A 189 24.44 -55.83 4.58
N LEU A 190 24.34 -55.71 5.91
CA LEU A 190 24.43 -56.84 6.84
C LEU A 190 23.19 -57.75 6.77
N PHE A 191 22.02 -57.20 6.47
CA PHE A 191 20.77 -57.98 6.36
C PHE A 191 20.65 -58.79 5.05
N LYS A 192 21.53 -58.54 4.07
CA LYS A 192 21.45 -59.15 2.73
C LYS A 192 22.47 -60.26 2.48
N ARG A 193 23.20 -60.72 3.50
CA ARG A 193 24.01 -61.94 3.40
C ARG A 193 23.14 -63.16 3.77
N PRO A 194 22.79 -64.02 2.80
CA PRO A 194 22.14 -65.31 3.06
C PRO A 194 23.07 -66.31 3.75
#